data_AF-A0A7X6SFW7-F1
#
_entry.id   AF-A0A7X6SFW7-F1
#
_cell.length_a   1.000
_cell.length_b   1.000
_cell.length_c   1.000
_cell.angle_alpha   90.00
_cell.angle_beta   90.00
_cell.angle_gamma   90.00
#
_symmetry.space_group_name_H-M   'P 1'
#
loop_
_entity.id
_entity.type
_entity.pdbx_description
1 polymer ?
#
loop_
_entity_poly.entity_id
_entity_poly.type
_entity_poly.pdbx_seq_one_letter_code
_entity_poly.pdbx_strand_id
1 'polypeptide(L)'
;ADEVMVPAGWRCCGFAGDRGLLHPELTATSTQDEAAEAKAANADLYMSLNRTCELGLTRATGKTYVHVLEELASRAAPVNA
;
A
#
# COMPACT_ATOMS: atom_id res chain seq x y z
N ALA A 1 -16.27 11.78 3.76
CA ALA A 1 -14.85 11.98 4.01
C ALA A 1 -14.59 13.45 3.81
N ASP A 2 -14.02 14.10 4.82
CA ASP A 2 -13.94 15.57 4.84
C ASP A 2 -12.59 16.09 4.33
N GLU A 3 -11.61 15.19 4.14
CA GLU A 3 -10.28 15.47 3.62
C GLU A 3 -9.77 14.32 2.74
N VAL A 4 -9.05 14.65 1.67
CA VAL A 4 -8.34 13.71 0.81
C VAL A 4 -6.95 14.28 0.53
N MET A 5 -5.92 13.50 0.87
CA MET A 5 -4.53 13.83 0.56
C MET A 5 -4.01 12.87 -0.51
N VAL A 6 -3.41 13.43 -1.56
CA VAL A 6 -2.71 12.66 -2.59
C VAL A 6 -1.22 12.89 -2.39
N PRO A 7 -0.42 11.88 -2.02
CA PRO A 7 1.00 12.06 -1.80
C PRO A 7 1.71 12.54 -3.07
N ALA A 8 2.61 13.50 -2.94
CA ALA A 8 3.35 14.03 -4.09
C ALA A 8 4.33 12.97 -4.66
N GLY A 9 4.86 12.11 -3.79
CA GLY A 9 5.75 11.02 -4.13
C GLY A 9 5.07 9.77 -4.69
N TRP A 10 3.72 9.73 -4.73
CA TRP A 10 2.97 8.56 -5.19
C TRP A 10 3.26 8.22 -6.66
N ARG A 11 3.65 6.96 -6.91
CA ARG A 11 3.99 6.43 -8.24
C ARG A 11 3.98 4.90 -8.24
N CYS A 12 4.37 4.29 -9.36
CA CYS A 12 4.58 2.84 -9.42
C CYS A 12 5.57 2.37 -8.33
N CYS A 13 5.21 1.31 -7.60
CA CYS A 13 6.02 0.76 -6.51
C CYS A 13 7.32 0.06 -6.94
N GLY A 14 7.58 -0.04 -8.24
CA GLY A 14 8.79 -0.65 -8.80
C GLY A 14 8.86 -2.18 -8.67
N PHE A 15 7.77 -2.83 -8.24
CA PHE A 15 7.78 -4.28 -7.98
C PHE A 15 7.76 -5.12 -9.27
N ALA A 16 7.01 -4.68 -10.29
CA ALA A 16 6.97 -5.24 -11.65
C ALA A 16 7.27 -6.76 -11.76
N GLY A 17 6.28 -7.59 -11.44
CA GLY A 17 6.42 -9.05 -11.50
C GLY A 17 7.30 -9.59 -10.37
N ASP A 18 8.28 -10.42 -10.72
CA ASP A 18 9.24 -11.01 -9.77
C ASP A 18 10.45 -10.09 -9.49
N ARG A 19 10.61 -8.99 -10.24
CA ARG A 19 11.74 -8.07 -10.04
C ARG A 19 11.79 -7.49 -8.63
N GLY A 20 10.65 -7.14 -8.04
CA GLY A 20 10.57 -6.65 -6.65
C GLY A 20 10.88 -7.71 -5.59
N LEU A 21 10.95 -8.98 -5.97
CA LEU A 21 11.45 -10.06 -5.12
C LEU A 21 12.96 -10.22 -5.26
N LEU A 22 13.48 -10.14 -6.49
CA LEU A 22 14.89 -10.40 -6.79
C LEU A 22 15.80 -9.16 -6.64
N HIS A 23 15.22 -7.96 -6.76
CA HIS A 23 15.91 -6.67 -6.75
C HIS A 23 15.24 -5.71 -5.75
N PRO A 24 15.39 -5.94 -4.43
CA PRO A 24 14.73 -5.14 -3.40
C PRO A 24 15.06 -3.64 -3.49
N GLU A 25 16.24 -3.28 -4.00
CA GLU A 25 16.69 -1.91 -4.23
C GLU A 25 15.76 -1.12 -5.15
N LEU A 26 15.10 -1.78 -6.12
CA LEU A 26 14.15 -1.15 -7.03
C LEU A 26 12.90 -0.70 -6.28
N THR A 27 12.34 -1.59 -5.46
CA THR A 27 11.15 -1.28 -4.65
C THR A 27 11.47 -0.24 -3.58
N ALA A 28 12.63 -0.34 -2.93
CA ALA A 28 13.06 0.59 -1.88
C ALA A 28 13.20 2.02 -2.42
N THR A 29 13.85 2.19 -3.57
CA THR A 29 14.02 3.50 -4.20
C THR A 29 12.70 4.03 -4.76
N SER A 30 11.92 3.18 -5.42
CA SER A 30 10.67 3.61 -6.06
C SER A 30 9.63 4.09 -5.06
N THR A 31 9.56 3.45 -3.89
CA THR A 31 8.56 3.76 -2.84
C THR A 31 9.04 4.77 -1.79
N GLN A 32 10.29 5.24 -1.84
CA GLN A 32 10.90 6.04 -0.78
C GLN A 32 10.08 7.28 -0.39
N ASP A 33 9.67 8.07 -1.38
CA ASP A 33 8.98 9.36 -1.16
C ASP A 33 7.55 9.13 -0.66
N GLU A 34 6.79 8.28 -1.35
CA GLU A 34 5.43 7.88 -0.95
C GLU A 34 5.42 7.28 0.46
N ALA A 35 6.41 6.43 0.79
CA ALA A 35 6.51 5.81 2.10
C ALA A 35 6.75 6.84 3.21
N ALA A 36 7.49 7.92 2.95
CA ALA A 36 7.69 9.00 3.92
C ALA A 36 6.36 9.72 4.22
N GLU A 37 5.61 10.07 3.19
CA GLU A 37 4.30 10.72 3.32
C GLU A 37 3.26 9.81 3.98
N ALA A 38 3.19 8.54 3.57
CA ALA A 38 2.28 7.55 4.15
C ALA A 38 2.59 7.26 5.63
N LYS A 39 3.87 7.27 6.03
CA LYS A 39 4.28 7.17 7.44
C LYS A 39 3.83 8.39 8.24
N ALA A 40 3.97 9.60 7.67
CA ALA A 40 3.56 10.84 8.31
C ALA A 40 2.04 10.95 8.48
N ALA A 41 1.25 10.39 7.56
CA ALA A 41 -0.20 10.36 7.65
C ALA A 41 -0.74 9.56 8.85
N ASN A 42 0.05 8.60 9.38
CA ASN A 42 -0.27 7.77 10.55
C ASN A 42 -1.73 7.26 10.56
N ALA A 43 -2.15 6.67 9.44
CA ALA A 43 -3.51 6.17 9.27
C ALA A 43 -3.78 4.92 10.11
N ASP A 44 -5.06 4.69 10.45
CA ASP A 44 -5.51 3.46 11.12
C ASP A 44 -5.43 2.22 10.19
N LEU A 45 -5.53 2.43 8.88
CA LEU A 45 -5.53 1.39 7.86
C LEU A 45 -4.65 1.79 6.68
N TYR A 46 -3.85 0.83 6.22
CA TYR A 46 -3.02 0.95 5.03
C TYR A 46 -3.50 -0.08 4.01
N MET A 47 -3.90 0.37 2.83
CA MET A 47 -4.57 -0.48 1.85
C MET A 47 -4.03 -0.27 0.44
N SER A 48 -4.14 -1.30 -0.39
CA SER A 48 -3.82 -1.26 -1.82
C SER A 48 -4.77 -2.18 -2.60
N LEU A 49 -4.85 -1.97 -3.91
CA LEU A 49 -5.63 -2.79 -4.86
C LEU A 49 -4.75 -3.78 -5.61
N ASN A 50 -3.49 -3.92 -5.19
CA ASN A 50 -2.50 -4.75 -5.86
C ASN A 50 -1.55 -5.37 -4.82
N ARG A 51 -1.48 -6.70 -4.82
CA ARG A 51 -0.70 -7.49 -3.86
C ARG A 51 0.80 -7.17 -3.88
N THR A 52 1.35 -6.84 -5.05
CA THR A 52 2.77 -6.48 -5.15
C THR A 52 3.06 -5.10 -4.58
N CYS A 53 2.13 -4.14 -4.74
CA CYS A 53 2.22 -2.85 -4.07
C CYS A 53 2.07 -2.99 -2.56
N GLU A 54 1.17 -3.86 -2.08
CA GLU A 54 1.03 -4.17 -0.64
C GLU A 54 2.37 -4.64 -0.05
N LEU A 55 3.03 -5.60 -0.71
CA LEU A 55 4.34 -6.10 -0.27
C LEU A 55 5.42 -5.00 -0.30
N GLY A 56 5.50 -4.23 -1.38
CA GLY A 56 6.48 -3.16 -1.53
C GLY A 56 6.33 -2.06 -0.48
N LEU A 57 5.11 -1.53 -0.32
CA LEU A 57 4.82 -0.47 0.65
C LEU A 57 4.87 -0.97 2.10
N THR A 58 4.51 -2.23 2.37
CA THR A 58 4.70 -2.83 3.70
C THR A 58 6.17 -2.83 4.09
N ARG A 59 7.06 -3.25 3.18
CA ARG A 59 8.51 -3.21 3.41
C ARG A 59 9.02 -1.78 3.60
N ALA A 60 8.56 -0.83 2.81
CA ALA A 60 9.06 0.55 2.82
C ALA A 60 8.56 1.38 4.02
N THR A 61 7.33 1.12 4.48
CA THR A 61 6.71 1.86 5.58
C THR A 61 6.84 1.17 6.93
N GLY A 62 7.03 -0.17 6.94
CA GLY A 62 6.91 -0.97 8.16
C GLY A 62 5.47 -1.11 8.67
N LYS A 63 4.47 -0.67 7.90
CA LYS A 63 3.04 -0.80 8.20
C LYS A 63 2.45 -1.90 7.34
N THR A 64 1.58 -2.73 7.88
CA THR A 64 0.94 -3.80 7.09
C THR A 64 -0.07 -3.21 6.12
N TYR A 65 0.19 -3.33 4.82
CA TYR A 65 -0.79 -3.03 3.77
C TYR A 65 -1.64 -4.27 3.49
N VAL A 66 -2.96 -4.08 3.40
CA VAL A 66 -3.93 -5.14 3.07
C VAL A 66 -4.69 -4.82 1.79
N HIS A 67 -5.26 -5.85 1.15
CA HIS A 67 -6.04 -5.62 -0.05
C HIS A 67 -7.39 -4.98 0.30
N VAL A 68 -7.83 -3.95 -0.42
CA VAL A 68 -9.08 -3.23 -0.07
C VAL A 68 -10.29 -4.16 0.00
N LEU A 69 -10.35 -5.16 -0.90
CA LEU A 69 -11.49 -6.07 -0.95
C LEU A 69 -11.49 -7.05 0.22
N GLU A 70 -10.33 -7.43 0.74
CA GLU A 70 -10.23 -8.28 1.94
C GLU A 70 -10.77 -7.51 3.14
N GLU A 71 -10.37 -6.24 3.29
CA GLU A 71 -10.83 -5.38 4.38
C GLU A 71 -12.32 -5.03 4.26
N LEU A 72 -12.82 -4.82 3.05
CA LEU A 72 -14.24 -4.59 2.81
C LEU A 72 -15.06 -5.84 3.12
N ALA A 73 -14.60 -7.01 2.69
CA ALA A 73 -15.28 -8.28 2.96
C ALA A 73 -15.33 -8.63 4.45
N SER A 74 -14.29 -8.28 5.23
CA SER A 74 -14.25 -8.54 6.68
C SER A 74 -15.27 -7.69 7.47
N ARG A 75 -15.70 -6.56 6.91
CA ARG A 75 -16.62 -5.59 7.54
C ARG A 75 -18.03 -5.62 6.96
N ALA A 76 -18.19 -6.09 5.73
CA ALA A 76 -19.49 -6.17 5.09
C ALA A 76 -20.37 -7.23 5.78
N ALA A 77 -21.63 -6.89 6.05
CA ALA A 77 -22.63 -7.89 6.41
C ALA A 77 -22.83 -8.85 5.22
N PRO A 78 -23.20 -10.12 5.46
CA PRO A 78 -23.51 -11.04 4.39
C PRO A 78 -24.62 -10.45 3.52
N VAL A 79 -24.36 -10.33 2.23
CA VAL A 79 -25.29 -9.70 1.27
C VAL A 79 -26.60 -10.51 1.11
N ASN A 80 -26.66 -11.74 1.65
CA ASN A 80 -27.80 -12.65 1.60
C ASN A 80 -28.20 -13.23 2.98
N ALA A 81 -27.97 -12.52 4.09
CA ALA A 81 -28.54 -12.91 5.39
C ALA A 81 -29.99 -12.43 5.54
#